data_AF-W9XLJ5-F1
#
_entry.id   AF-W9XLJ5-F1
#
_cell.length_a   1.000
_cell.length_b   1.000
_cell.length_c   1.000
_cell.angle_alpha   90.00
_cell.angle_beta   90.00
_cell.angle_gamma   90.00
#
_symmetry.space_group_name_H-M   'P 1'
#
loop_
_entity.id
_entity.type
_entity.pdbx_description
1 polymer ?
#
loop_
_entity_poly.entity_id
_entity_poly.type
_entity_poly.pdbx_seq_one_letter_code
_entity_poly.pdbx_strand_id
1 'polypeptide(L)'
;MSPALNPTSTLGITRRNPSGNRPSTAPATRPPSLARIGLISITAQEKSPLEKQFEADYHTKHLELTLKYGAPLVDRCGNDFPIYSCSKLEEGIEFDKMEDMAQIDRAVTEGRSPHNVGLVQLLEVERRMKLRSTTVRITAYGVACVAIGLYAFDTQLKDIIPAFLLGSILGWLQLVVTTRSKTVADLFPFLAGLLLTSVSLALGSLSLNGSPLFCWTALAEGTIAIILPSYTMLVATSEVLRGQHKKGAVRFAGATLYAIMLSFGMGCGKLLYGMFAWSQPPQPLGCFDG
;
A
#
# COMPACT_ATOMS: atom_id res chain seq x y z
N MET A 1 32.99 -45.17 9.97
CA MET A 1 32.29 -45.00 11.27
C MET A 1 31.04 -44.19 11.03
N SER A 2 29.93 -44.90 10.87
CA SER A 2 28.54 -44.42 11.02
C SER A 2 28.21 -44.44 12.53
N PRO A 3 27.15 -43.77 13.07
CA PRO A 3 25.79 -43.83 12.49
C PRO A 3 24.92 -42.57 12.52
N ALA A 4 23.83 -42.74 11.77
CA ALA A 4 22.70 -41.88 11.45
C ALA A 4 21.75 -41.59 12.63
N LEU A 5 20.91 -40.54 12.50
CA LEU A 5 19.49 -40.57 12.91
C LEU A 5 18.71 -39.35 12.34
N ASN A 6 17.55 -39.65 11.75
CA ASN A 6 16.41 -38.79 11.34
C ASN A 6 15.15 -39.47 11.96
N PRO A 7 13.89 -38.98 11.93
CA PRO A 7 13.26 -37.67 11.71
C PRO A 7 12.23 -37.30 12.84
N THR A 8 11.43 -36.23 12.60
CA THR A 8 10.04 -35.99 13.10
C THR A 8 9.85 -35.33 14.47
N SER A 9 9.23 -34.14 14.50
CA SER A 9 8.34 -33.70 15.60
C SER A 9 7.43 -32.54 15.18
N THR A 10 6.17 -32.90 15.05
CA THR A 10 4.96 -32.14 14.78
C THR A 10 4.60 -31.26 15.98
N LEU A 11 4.44 -29.94 15.81
CA LEU A 11 3.96 -29.04 16.86
C LEU A 11 2.49 -28.69 16.62
N GLY A 12 1.61 -29.52 17.17
CA GLY A 12 0.17 -29.27 17.27
C GLY A 12 -0.14 -28.42 18.50
N ILE A 13 -0.64 -27.21 18.29
CA ILE A 13 -1.17 -26.36 19.37
C ILE A 13 -2.64 -26.74 19.62
N THR A 14 -2.86 -27.32 20.80
CA THR A 14 -4.14 -27.81 21.32
C THR A 14 -5.02 -26.65 21.80
N ARG A 15 -6.26 -26.59 21.31
CA ARG A 15 -7.29 -25.61 21.70
C ARG A 15 -7.92 -26.05 23.04
N ARG A 16 -7.87 -25.20 24.08
CA ARG A 16 -8.47 -25.46 25.40
C ARG A 16 -9.89 -24.85 25.46
N ASN A 17 -10.89 -25.68 25.73
CA ASN A 17 -12.29 -25.30 26.04
C ASN A 17 -12.55 -25.56 27.54
N PRO A 18 -13.24 -24.67 28.28
CA PRO A 18 -13.79 -25.00 29.58
C PRO A 18 -15.33 -24.96 29.57
N SER A 19 -15.95 -26.14 29.56
CA SER A 19 -17.29 -26.37 30.12
C SER A 19 -17.12 -27.04 31.49
N GLY A 20 -17.62 -26.42 32.55
CA GLY A 20 -17.56 -26.94 33.91
C GLY A 20 -18.83 -26.63 34.70
N ASN A 21 -19.73 -27.61 34.74
CA ASN A 21 -20.88 -27.68 35.66
C ASN A 21 -20.42 -28.14 37.05
N ARG A 22 -21.05 -27.64 38.13
CA ARG A 22 -21.57 -28.49 39.23
C ARG A 22 -22.66 -27.79 40.07
N PRO A 23 -23.56 -28.57 40.72
CA PRO A 23 -24.84 -28.10 41.32
C PRO A 23 -24.86 -28.14 42.86
N SER A 24 -25.87 -27.53 43.51
CA SER A 24 -26.55 -28.09 44.71
C SER A 24 -27.78 -27.29 45.20
N THR A 25 -28.92 -28.01 45.31
CA THR A 25 -30.01 -28.02 46.33
C THR A 25 -30.76 -26.76 46.85
N ALA A 26 -32.10 -26.92 46.94
CA ALA A 26 -33.15 -26.07 47.54
C ALA A 26 -33.36 -26.39 49.07
N PRO A 27 -34.30 -25.81 49.89
CA PRO A 27 -35.69 -25.39 49.57
C PRO A 27 -36.36 -24.17 50.31
N ALA A 28 -37.46 -23.69 49.72
CA ALA A 28 -38.74 -23.14 50.25
C ALA A 28 -38.83 -22.17 51.47
N THR A 29 -39.50 -21.01 51.26
CA THR A 29 -40.58 -20.44 52.13
C THR A 29 -41.28 -19.25 51.44
N ARG A 30 -42.60 -19.08 51.69
CA ARG A 30 -43.57 -18.16 51.04
C ARG A 30 -43.64 -16.75 51.72
N PRO A 31 -44.38 -15.76 51.15
CA PRO A 31 -44.08 -14.30 51.22
C PRO A 31 -44.88 -13.53 52.30
N PRO A 32 -44.70 -12.19 52.45
CA PRO A 32 -45.66 -11.28 51.80
C PRO A 32 -45.13 -9.89 51.34
N SER A 33 -45.87 -9.33 50.38
CA SER A 33 -46.25 -7.91 50.19
C SER A 33 -45.23 -6.80 49.92
N LEU A 34 -45.49 -6.12 48.79
CA LEU A 34 -45.56 -4.66 48.63
C LEU A 34 -44.29 -3.83 48.89
N ALA A 35 -43.58 -3.50 47.81
CA ALA A 35 -43.28 -2.09 47.51
C ALA A 35 -42.82 -1.94 46.05
N ARG A 36 -43.53 -1.08 45.33
CA ARG A 36 -43.18 -0.57 44.00
C ARG A 36 -41.76 -0.01 44.01
N ILE A 37 -40.88 -0.53 43.16
CA ILE A 37 -39.75 0.23 42.62
C ILE A 37 -39.84 0.09 41.11
N GLY A 38 -40.04 1.24 40.46
CA GLY A 38 -40.37 1.36 39.05
C GLY A 38 -39.32 0.72 38.16
N LEU A 39 -39.77 -0.21 37.33
CA LEU A 39 -39.05 -0.65 36.15
C LEU A 39 -38.97 0.56 35.22
N ILE A 40 -37.79 1.18 35.11
CA ILE A 40 -37.49 2.03 33.96
C ILE A 40 -37.27 1.03 32.82
N SER A 41 -38.34 0.77 32.07
CA SER A 41 -38.24 0.09 30.78
C SER A 41 -37.31 0.92 29.91
N ILE A 42 -36.08 0.47 29.72
CA ILE A 42 -35.28 0.86 28.56
C ILE A 42 -36.04 0.27 27.38
N THR A 43 -36.90 1.08 26.78
CA THR A 43 -37.49 0.78 25.49
C THR A 43 -36.32 0.59 24.54
N ALA A 44 -35.99 -0.66 24.23
CA ALA A 44 -35.21 -0.99 23.05
C ALA A 44 -36.03 -0.45 21.88
N GLN A 45 -35.67 0.75 21.41
CA GLN A 45 -36.29 1.38 20.27
C GLN A 45 -36.13 0.41 19.11
N GLU A 46 -37.22 -0.25 18.71
CA GLU A 46 -37.20 -1.16 17.58
C GLU A 46 -36.91 -0.31 16.34
N LYS A 47 -35.63 -0.29 15.92
CA LYS A 47 -35.16 0.43 14.74
C LYS A 47 -36.12 0.12 13.58
N SER A 48 -36.68 1.17 12.99
CA SER A 48 -37.61 1.04 11.87
C SER A 48 -36.98 0.16 10.77
N PRO A 49 -37.79 -0.65 10.05
CA PRO A 49 -37.26 -1.53 8.99
C PRO A 49 -36.49 -0.73 7.91
N LEU A 50 -36.85 0.53 7.71
CA LEU A 50 -36.18 1.46 6.80
C LEU A 50 -34.76 1.83 7.27
N GLU A 51 -34.57 2.04 8.57
CA GLU A 51 -33.28 2.44 9.15
C GLU A 51 -32.26 1.29 9.12
N LYS A 52 -32.73 0.05 9.32
CA LYS A 52 -31.90 -1.16 9.14
C LYS A 52 -31.45 -1.33 7.68
N GLN A 53 -32.30 -0.96 6.73
CA GLN A 53 -31.96 -1.02 5.31
C GLN A 53 -30.91 0.04 4.93
N PHE A 54 -31.03 1.27 5.43
CA PHE A 54 -30.01 2.31 5.23
C PHE A 54 -28.67 1.98 5.90
N GLU A 55 -28.67 1.32 7.05
CA GLU A 55 -27.45 0.85 7.72
C GLU A 55 -26.73 -0.22 6.89
N ALA A 56 -27.49 -1.20 6.35
CA ALA A 56 -26.93 -2.21 5.45
C ALA A 56 -26.40 -1.62 4.14
N ASP A 57 -27.14 -0.69 3.53
CA ASP A 57 -26.72 -0.01 2.30
C ASP A 57 -25.48 0.87 2.52
N TYR A 58 -25.41 1.58 3.65
CA TYR A 58 -24.24 2.36 4.06
C TYR A 58 -23.00 1.49 4.17
N HIS A 59 -23.07 0.39 4.92
CA HIS A 59 -21.91 -0.49 5.10
C HIS A 59 -21.46 -1.15 3.80
N THR A 60 -22.40 -1.55 2.95
CA THR A 60 -22.10 -2.13 1.64
C THR A 60 -21.38 -1.12 0.75
N LYS A 61 -21.88 0.12 0.70
CA LYS A 61 -21.28 1.18 -0.13
C LYS A 61 -19.92 1.63 0.42
N HIS A 62 -19.79 1.74 1.74
CA HIS A 62 -18.52 2.06 2.38
C HIS A 62 -17.46 0.99 2.07
N LEU A 63 -17.82 -0.29 2.12
CA LEU A 63 -16.90 -1.39 1.76
C LEU A 63 -16.51 -1.34 0.29
N GLU A 64 -17.47 -1.13 -0.62
CA GLU A 64 -17.21 -0.99 -2.06
C GLU A 64 -16.20 0.12 -2.35
N LEU A 65 -16.42 1.30 -1.77
CA LEU A 65 -15.56 2.46 -1.96
C LEU A 65 -14.19 2.28 -1.31
N THR A 66 -14.13 1.61 -0.16
CA THR A 66 -12.88 1.25 0.52
C THR A 66 -12.07 0.25 -0.32
N LEU A 67 -12.72 -0.71 -0.99
CA LEU A 67 -12.04 -1.63 -1.90
C LEU A 67 -11.58 -0.95 -3.20
N LYS A 68 -12.32 0.07 -3.65
CA LYS A 68 -12.03 0.83 -4.88
C LYS A 68 -10.86 1.78 -4.74
N TYR A 69 -10.78 2.48 -3.61
CA TYR A 69 -9.77 3.51 -3.38
C TYR A 69 -8.66 3.06 -2.44
N GLY A 70 -8.97 2.16 -1.50
CA GLY A 70 -8.05 1.68 -0.47
C GLY A 70 -7.03 0.68 -0.99
N ALA A 71 -5.86 0.68 -0.34
CA ALA A 71 -4.96 -0.46 -0.44
C ALA A 71 -5.66 -1.71 0.13
N PRO A 72 -5.41 -2.91 -0.41
CA PRO A 72 -5.96 -4.15 0.14
C PRO A 72 -5.31 -4.40 1.51
N LEU A 73 -5.92 -3.87 2.58
CA LEU A 73 -5.45 -4.00 3.97
C LEU A 73 -6.55 -4.38 4.95
N VAL A 74 -7.76 -4.67 4.47
CA VAL A 74 -8.79 -5.23 5.34
C VAL A 74 -9.33 -6.46 4.70
N ASP A 75 -8.89 -7.59 5.24
CA ASP A 75 -9.72 -8.75 5.16
C ASP A 75 -9.71 -9.44 6.52
N ARG A 76 -10.68 -9.07 7.36
CA ARG A 76 -11.33 -10.06 8.24
C ARG A 76 -12.56 -10.54 7.49
N CYS A 77 -12.40 -11.50 6.59
CA CYS A 77 -13.45 -12.48 6.30
C CYS A 77 -13.71 -13.25 7.61
N GLY A 78 -14.58 -12.68 8.47
CA GLY A 78 -15.26 -13.42 9.52
C GLY A 78 -16.39 -14.22 8.90
N ASN A 79 -16.70 -15.38 9.48
CA ASN A 79 -17.59 -16.38 8.91
C ASN A 79 -19.09 -15.98 8.86
N ASP A 80 -19.46 -14.75 9.22
CA ASP A 80 -20.86 -14.30 9.35
C ASP A 80 -21.28 -13.20 8.36
N PHE A 81 -20.40 -12.76 7.44
CA PHE A 81 -20.75 -11.81 6.37
C PHE A 81 -20.55 -12.46 4.98
N PRO A 82 -21.43 -12.17 4.00
CA PRO A 82 -21.34 -12.77 2.67
C PRO A 82 -19.99 -12.46 2.03
N ILE A 83 -19.34 -13.51 1.53
CA ILE A 83 -18.02 -13.47 0.90
C ILE A 83 -18.12 -12.65 -0.39
N TYR A 84 -17.67 -11.41 -0.36
CA TYR A 84 -17.39 -10.67 -1.58
C TYR A 84 -16.05 -11.18 -2.13
N SER A 85 -16.09 -11.70 -3.35
CA SER A 85 -14.87 -12.00 -4.11
C SER A 85 -14.14 -10.67 -4.29
N CYS A 86 -12.97 -10.53 -3.66
CA CYS A 86 -12.06 -9.41 -3.86
C CYS A 86 -11.50 -9.53 -5.29
N SER A 87 -12.31 -9.15 -6.27
CA SER A 87 -11.91 -9.09 -7.66
C SER A 87 -10.99 -7.88 -7.82
N LYS A 88 -9.98 -8.07 -8.66
CA LYS A 88 -8.85 -7.17 -8.86
C LYS A 88 -9.35 -5.81 -9.37
N LEU A 89 -9.65 -4.90 -8.45
CA LEU A 89 -10.17 -3.56 -8.75
C LEU A 89 -8.98 -2.65 -9.10
N GLU A 90 -9.13 -1.84 -10.15
CA GLU A 90 -8.04 -1.01 -10.69
C GLU A 90 -7.41 -0.14 -9.59
N GLU A 91 -6.14 -0.42 -9.30
CA GLU A 91 -5.37 0.18 -8.22
C GLU A 91 -5.09 1.67 -8.51
N GLY A 92 -5.94 2.53 -7.96
CA GLY A 92 -5.73 3.98 -7.94
C GLY A 92 -5.87 4.51 -6.53
N ILE A 93 -4.74 4.74 -5.85
CA ILE A 93 -4.73 5.32 -4.50
C ILE A 93 -5.09 6.81 -4.60
N GLU A 94 -6.36 7.12 -4.33
CA GLU A 94 -6.87 8.50 -4.20
C GLU A 94 -6.96 8.86 -2.72
N PHE A 95 -5.86 9.36 -2.16
CA PHE A 95 -5.77 9.72 -0.73
C PHE A 95 -6.85 10.71 -0.28
N ASP A 96 -7.17 11.69 -1.14
CA ASP A 96 -8.18 12.72 -0.88
C ASP A 96 -9.56 12.11 -0.60
N LYS A 97 -10.01 11.19 -1.46
CA LYS A 97 -11.27 10.47 -1.27
C LYS A 97 -11.23 9.57 -0.05
N MET A 98 -10.09 8.95 0.25
CA MET A 98 -9.95 8.09 1.43
C MET A 98 -10.05 8.87 2.73
N GLU A 99 -9.46 10.07 2.79
CA GLU A 99 -9.55 10.94 3.95
C GLU A 99 -10.98 11.41 4.17
N ASP A 100 -11.67 11.81 3.10
CA ASP A 100 -13.10 12.15 3.13
C ASP A 100 -13.95 10.97 3.62
N MET A 101 -13.73 9.75 3.10
CA MET A 101 -14.46 8.56 3.56
C MET A 101 -14.22 8.28 5.04
N ALA A 102 -12.96 8.35 5.49
CA ALA A 102 -12.61 8.11 6.88
C ALA A 102 -13.25 9.16 7.82
N GLN A 103 -13.37 10.41 7.37
CA GLN A 103 -14.04 11.46 8.11
C GLN A 103 -15.55 11.22 8.20
N ILE A 104 -16.20 10.82 7.10
CA ILE A 104 -17.63 10.47 7.06
C ILE A 104 -17.91 9.27 7.98
N ASP A 105 -17.09 8.23 7.91
CA ASP A 105 -17.25 7.03 8.72
C ASP A 105 -17.10 7.30 10.22
N ARG A 106 -16.12 8.15 10.56
CA ARG A 106 -15.97 8.63 11.94
C ARG A 106 -17.18 9.43 12.40
N ALA A 107 -17.75 10.29 11.55
CA ALA A 107 -18.94 11.07 11.90
C ALA A 107 -20.19 10.19 12.12
N VAL A 108 -20.35 9.11 11.35
CA VAL A 108 -21.44 8.14 11.51
C VAL A 108 -21.23 7.29 12.76
N THR A 109 -20.02 6.79 12.98
CA THR A 109 -19.67 5.95 14.15
C THR A 109 -19.76 6.72 15.47
N GLU A 110 -19.35 8.00 15.49
CA GLU A 110 -19.48 8.88 16.67
C GLU A 110 -20.94 9.35 16.89
N GLY A 111 -21.89 8.96 16.03
CA GLY A 111 -23.29 9.34 16.14
C GLY A 111 -23.57 10.81 15.79
N ARG A 112 -22.63 11.52 15.16
CA ARG A 112 -22.81 12.91 14.70
C ARG A 112 -23.67 12.99 13.44
N SER A 113 -23.67 11.94 12.62
CA SER A 113 -24.42 11.84 11.37
C SER A 113 -25.20 10.51 11.30
N PRO A 114 -26.49 10.51 10.92
CA PRO A 114 -27.22 9.27 10.67
C PRO A 114 -26.77 8.58 9.37
N HIS A 115 -26.98 7.26 9.28
CA HIS A 115 -26.51 6.41 8.16
C HIS A 115 -27.00 6.86 6.77
N ASN A 116 -28.22 7.40 6.69
CA ASN A 116 -28.77 7.92 5.44
C ASN A 116 -28.01 9.15 4.92
N VAL A 117 -27.61 10.06 5.81
CA VAL A 117 -26.80 11.25 5.45
C VAL A 117 -25.39 10.82 5.07
N GLY A 118 -24.81 9.88 5.81
CA GLY A 118 -23.50 9.29 5.48
C GLY A 118 -23.50 8.65 4.09
N LEU A 119 -24.57 7.94 3.71
CA LEU A 119 -24.69 7.31 2.40
C LEU A 119 -24.72 8.35 1.26
N VAL A 120 -25.45 9.44 1.43
CA VAL A 120 -25.49 10.54 0.44
C VAL A 120 -24.12 11.21 0.31
N GLN A 121 -23.41 11.41 1.43
CA GLN A 121 -22.05 11.96 1.43
C GLN A 121 -21.05 11.02 0.72
N LEU A 122 -21.11 9.72 0.98
CA LEU A 122 -20.32 8.70 0.27
C LEU A 122 -20.53 8.74 -1.25
N LEU A 123 -21.80 8.87 -1.69
CA LEU A 123 -22.14 8.99 -3.11
C LEU A 123 -21.64 10.30 -3.73
N GLU A 124 -21.60 11.39 -2.95
CA GLU A 124 -21.03 12.66 -3.40
C GLU A 124 -19.51 12.55 -3.58
N VAL A 125 -18.79 11.95 -2.63
CA VAL A 125 -17.34 11.73 -2.72
C VAL A 125 -16.99 10.83 -3.91
N GLU A 126 -17.82 9.82 -4.20
CA GLU A 126 -17.65 9.01 -5.41
C GLU A 126 -17.80 9.84 -6.69
N ARG A 127 -18.76 10.78 -6.73
CA ARG A 127 -19.03 11.64 -7.88
C ARG A 127 -17.97 12.73 -8.07
N ARG A 128 -17.24 13.11 -7.02
CA ARG A 128 -16.19 14.13 -7.12
C ARG A 128 -15.11 13.69 -8.12
N MET A 129 -14.92 14.54 -9.14
CA MET A 129 -13.97 14.30 -10.21
C MET A 129 -12.53 14.40 -9.67
N LYS A 130 -11.60 13.66 -10.27
CA LYS A 130 -10.20 13.55 -9.82
C LYS A 130 -9.56 14.93 -9.73
N LEU A 131 -9.29 15.40 -8.51
CA LEU A 131 -8.73 16.73 -8.24
C LEU A 131 -7.30 16.94 -8.75
N ARG A 132 -6.58 15.88 -9.17
CA ARG A 132 -5.18 15.98 -9.58
C ARG A 132 -4.96 15.54 -11.02
N SER A 133 -4.80 16.52 -11.91
CA SER A 133 -4.38 16.32 -13.30
C SER A 133 -3.08 15.49 -13.37
N THR A 134 -3.01 14.60 -14.36
CA THR A 134 -1.85 13.75 -14.68
C THR A 134 -0.56 14.57 -14.72
N THR A 135 -0.59 15.80 -15.23
CA THR A 135 0.56 16.70 -15.32
C THR A 135 1.12 17.06 -13.94
N VAL A 136 0.26 17.39 -12.98
CA VAL A 136 0.67 17.74 -11.60
C VAL A 136 1.31 16.54 -10.90
N ARG A 137 0.85 15.32 -11.23
CA ARG A 137 1.45 14.09 -10.70
C ARG A 137 2.87 13.92 -11.26
N ILE A 138 3.05 14.05 -12.57
CA ILE A 138 4.37 13.92 -13.22
C ILE A 138 5.37 14.94 -12.66
N THR A 139 4.97 16.21 -12.50
CA THR A 139 5.85 17.23 -11.91
C THR A 139 6.21 16.92 -10.47
N ALA A 140 5.27 16.34 -9.69
CA ALA A 140 5.55 15.94 -8.31
C ALA A 140 6.60 14.82 -8.22
N TYR A 141 6.62 13.86 -9.16
CA TYR A 141 7.68 12.85 -9.25
C TYR A 141 9.05 13.48 -9.52
N GLY A 142 9.11 14.49 -10.39
CA GLY A 142 10.34 15.25 -10.65
C GLY A 142 10.86 15.97 -9.40
N VAL A 143 9.99 16.71 -8.70
CA VAL A 143 10.39 17.43 -7.46
C VAL A 143 10.81 16.45 -6.35
N ALA A 144 10.10 15.33 -6.20
CA ALA A 144 10.46 14.31 -5.23
C ALA A 144 11.85 13.73 -5.50
N CYS A 145 12.22 13.53 -6.78
CA CYS A 145 13.53 13.02 -7.18
C CYS A 145 14.65 13.98 -6.79
N VAL A 146 14.46 15.28 -7.06
CA VAL A 146 15.40 16.33 -6.65
C VAL A 146 15.56 16.36 -5.13
N ALA A 147 14.45 16.32 -4.38
CA ALA A 147 14.48 16.38 -2.92
C ALA A 147 15.22 15.16 -2.31
N ILE A 148 14.95 13.96 -2.82
CA ILE A 148 15.62 12.74 -2.34
C ILE A 148 17.09 12.72 -2.75
N GLY A 149 17.43 13.15 -3.97
CA GLY A 149 18.82 13.27 -4.42
C GLY A 149 19.63 14.19 -3.52
N LEU A 150 19.07 15.36 -3.19
CA LEU A 150 19.74 16.36 -2.35
C LEU A 150 19.86 15.91 -0.88
N TYR A 151 18.86 15.18 -0.38
CA TYR A 151 18.84 14.75 1.02
C TYR A 151 19.63 13.45 1.28
N ALA A 152 19.52 12.45 0.40
CA ALA A 152 20.03 11.11 0.64
C ALA A 152 21.41 10.85 0.01
N PHE A 153 21.73 11.51 -1.12
CA PHE A 153 22.91 11.19 -1.93
C PHE A 153 23.83 12.40 -2.16
N ASP A 154 23.58 13.52 -1.46
CA ASP A 154 24.35 14.77 -1.54
C ASP A 154 24.63 15.22 -2.98
N THR A 155 23.58 15.22 -3.82
CA THR A 155 23.72 15.65 -5.22
C THR A 155 24.14 17.12 -5.31
N GLN A 156 25.08 17.42 -6.21
CA GLN A 156 25.48 18.80 -6.48
C GLN A 156 24.30 19.59 -7.06
N LEU A 157 24.26 20.90 -6.81
CA LEU A 157 23.23 21.79 -7.38
C LEU A 157 23.16 21.73 -8.92
N LYS A 158 24.27 21.34 -9.57
CA LYS A 158 24.34 21.14 -11.02
C LYS A 158 23.51 19.95 -11.51
N ASP A 159 23.28 18.96 -10.67
CA ASP A 159 22.56 17.71 -10.99
C ASP A 159 21.04 17.83 -10.79
N ILE A 160 20.55 18.97 -10.31
CA ILE A 160 19.12 19.21 -10.03
C ILE A 160 18.27 19.08 -11.30
N ILE A 161 18.71 19.68 -12.41
CA ILE A 161 17.96 19.68 -13.68
C ILE A 161 17.85 18.25 -14.25
N PRO A 162 18.95 17.48 -14.39
CA PRO A 162 18.85 16.10 -14.86
C PRO A 162 18.09 15.19 -13.89
N ALA A 163 18.20 15.39 -12.57
CA ALA A 163 17.42 14.64 -11.58
C ALA A 163 15.90 14.88 -11.73
N PHE A 164 15.50 16.13 -11.94
CA PHE A 164 14.10 16.49 -12.19
C PHE A 164 13.57 15.84 -13.48
N LEU A 165 14.38 15.83 -14.54
CA LEU A 165 14.01 15.24 -15.82
C LEU A 165 13.84 13.71 -15.70
N LEU A 166 14.77 13.02 -15.05
CA LEU A 166 14.69 11.58 -14.79
C LEU A 166 13.46 11.21 -13.94
N GLY A 167 13.19 11.98 -12.87
CA GLY A 167 12.00 11.80 -12.06
C GLY A 167 10.69 12.03 -12.84
N SER A 168 10.68 13.03 -13.73
CA SER A 168 9.53 13.30 -14.61
C SER A 168 9.33 12.19 -15.65
N ILE A 169 10.41 11.64 -16.22
CA ILE A 169 10.36 10.48 -17.11
C ILE A 169 9.81 9.27 -16.35
N LEU A 170 10.28 8.99 -15.14
CA LEU A 170 9.74 7.92 -14.30
C LEU A 170 8.22 8.09 -14.06
N GLY A 171 7.79 9.30 -13.69
CA GLY A 171 6.37 9.61 -13.52
C GLY A 171 5.57 9.41 -14.81
N TRP A 172 6.08 9.87 -15.95
CA TRP A 172 5.43 9.65 -17.24
C TRP A 172 5.34 8.17 -17.61
N LEU A 173 6.41 7.41 -17.40
CA LEU A 173 6.44 5.96 -17.57
C LEU A 173 5.35 5.32 -16.69
N GLN A 174 5.31 5.62 -15.39
CA GLN A 174 4.34 5.01 -14.48
C GLN A 174 2.88 5.37 -14.82
N LEU A 175 2.60 6.60 -15.27
CA LEU A 175 1.24 7.03 -15.56
C LEU A 175 0.74 6.61 -16.94
N VAL A 176 1.63 6.52 -17.94
CA VAL A 176 1.23 6.19 -19.32
C VAL A 176 1.42 4.71 -19.59
N VAL A 177 2.57 4.14 -19.25
CA VAL A 177 2.97 2.78 -19.63
C VAL A 177 2.16 1.73 -18.87
N THR A 178 1.94 1.93 -17.57
CA THR A 178 1.13 1.03 -16.74
C THR A 178 -0.34 0.99 -17.15
N THR A 179 -0.87 2.07 -17.75
CA THR A 179 -2.28 2.13 -18.22
C THR A 179 -2.52 1.48 -19.58
N ARG A 180 -1.46 1.15 -20.34
CA ARG A 180 -1.61 0.64 -21.72
C ARG A 180 -1.96 -0.83 -21.77
N SER A 181 -1.35 -1.66 -20.92
CA SER A 181 -1.66 -3.09 -20.85
C SER A 181 -1.18 -3.73 -19.55
N LYS A 182 -1.88 -4.79 -19.14
CA LYS A 182 -1.56 -5.57 -17.94
C LYS A 182 -0.19 -6.24 -18.01
N THR A 183 0.17 -6.78 -19.18
CA THR A 183 1.48 -7.40 -19.40
C THR A 183 2.62 -6.40 -19.23
N VAL A 184 2.41 -5.16 -19.66
CA VAL A 184 3.40 -4.09 -19.52
C VAL A 184 3.47 -3.60 -18.07
N ALA A 185 2.35 -3.60 -17.33
CA ALA A 185 2.34 -3.28 -15.91
C ALA A 185 3.17 -4.27 -15.08
N ASP A 186 3.07 -5.58 -15.37
CA ASP A 186 3.83 -6.62 -14.66
C ASP A 186 5.34 -6.55 -14.94
N LEU A 187 5.73 -6.08 -16.13
CA LEU A 187 7.14 -5.92 -16.56
C LEU A 187 7.71 -4.52 -16.36
N PHE A 188 6.88 -3.59 -15.88
CA PHE A 188 7.26 -2.20 -15.64
C PHE A 188 8.57 -2.02 -14.86
N PRO A 189 8.85 -2.76 -13.76
CA PRO A 189 10.05 -2.53 -12.94
C PRO A 189 11.33 -2.82 -13.72
N PHE A 190 11.30 -3.87 -14.55
CA PHE A 190 12.40 -4.23 -15.42
C PHE A 190 12.66 -3.14 -16.47
N LEU A 191 11.61 -2.69 -17.17
CA LEU A 191 11.72 -1.67 -18.22
C LEU A 191 12.16 -0.31 -17.67
N ALA A 192 11.60 0.09 -16.53
CA ALA A 192 11.97 1.34 -15.86
C ALA A 192 13.43 1.28 -15.39
N GLY A 193 13.87 0.19 -14.76
CA GLY A 193 15.27 -0.01 -14.38
C GLY A 193 16.22 0.04 -15.58
N LEU A 194 15.86 -0.62 -16.68
CA LEU A 194 16.63 -0.62 -17.93
C LEU A 194 16.78 0.80 -18.51
N LEU A 195 15.66 1.52 -18.66
CA LEU A 195 15.64 2.84 -19.29
C LEU A 195 16.31 3.90 -18.39
N LEU A 196 15.92 3.99 -17.12
CA LEU A 196 16.45 5.01 -16.22
C LEU A 196 17.95 4.85 -15.97
N THR A 197 18.44 3.61 -15.86
CA THR A 197 19.88 3.35 -15.73
C THR A 197 20.62 3.76 -17.00
N SER A 198 20.09 3.42 -18.17
CA SER A 198 20.70 3.80 -19.45
C SER A 198 20.75 5.32 -19.65
N VAL A 199 19.67 6.03 -19.29
CA VAL A 199 19.61 7.50 -19.38
C VAL A 199 20.53 8.15 -18.34
N SER A 200 20.59 7.63 -17.11
CA SER A 200 21.52 8.15 -16.08
C SER A 200 22.98 8.02 -16.53
N LEU A 201 23.35 6.88 -17.13
CA LEU A 201 24.68 6.67 -17.70
C LEU A 201 24.96 7.58 -18.89
N ALA A 202 23.99 7.77 -19.77
CA ALA A 202 24.11 8.69 -20.90
C ALA A 202 24.38 10.12 -20.42
N LEU A 203 23.66 10.59 -19.40
CA LEU A 203 23.89 11.89 -18.77
C LEU A 203 25.25 11.96 -18.07
N GLY A 204 25.66 10.89 -17.38
CA GLY A 204 26.97 10.78 -16.75
C GLY A 204 28.14 10.77 -17.73
N SER A 205 27.92 10.33 -18.97
CA SER A 205 28.94 10.29 -20.01
C SER A 205 29.24 11.67 -20.62
N LEU A 206 28.41 12.68 -20.39
CA LEU A 206 28.70 14.05 -20.79
C LEU A 206 29.83 14.61 -19.91
N SER A 207 31.05 14.56 -20.43
CA SER A 207 32.23 15.16 -19.82
C SER A 207 32.62 16.41 -20.60
N LEU A 208 32.73 17.56 -19.93
CA LEU A 208 33.38 18.76 -20.47
C LEU A 208 34.75 18.92 -19.81
N ASN A 209 35.81 19.13 -20.61
CA ASN A 209 37.18 19.35 -20.15
C ASN A 209 37.77 18.23 -19.27
N GLY A 210 37.42 16.96 -19.53
CA GLY A 210 38.03 15.81 -18.85
C GLY A 210 37.60 15.60 -17.40
N SER A 211 36.68 16.41 -16.88
CA SER A 211 36.03 16.21 -15.58
C SER A 211 34.56 15.80 -15.77
N PRO A 212 34.07 14.80 -15.03
CA PRO A 212 32.65 14.45 -15.06
C PRO A 212 31.84 15.62 -14.47
N LEU A 213 30.90 16.16 -15.25
CA LEU A 213 30.04 17.26 -14.80
C LEU A 213 28.89 16.80 -13.91
N PHE A 214 28.50 15.53 -14.04
CA PHE A 214 27.30 14.98 -13.42
C PHE A 214 27.62 13.73 -12.62
N CYS A 215 27.03 13.63 -11.42
CA CYS A 215 27.09 12.44 -10.60
C CYS A 215 26.10 11.36 -11.09
N TRP A 216 26.56 10.43 -11.93
CA TRP A 216 25.69 9.38 -12.49
C TRP A 216 25.14 8.40 -11.42
N THR A 217 25.93 8.14 -10.37
CA THR A 217 25.56 7.24 -9.27
C THR A 217 24.40 7.82 -8.47
N ALA A 218 24.50 9.08 -8.04
CA ALA A 218 23.43 9.73 -7.28
C ALA A 218 22.16 9.93 -8.13
N LEU A 219 22.29 10.22 -9.43
CA LEU A 219 21.13 10.29 -10.33
C LEU A 219 20.43 8.94 -10.49
N ALA A 220 21.20 7.85 -10.64
CA ALA A 220 20.65 6.51 -10.74
C ALA A 220 19.98 6.08 -9.43
N GLU A 221 20.65 6.25 -8.29
CA GLU A 221 20.16 5.86 -6.98
C GLU A 221 18.95 6.69 -6.52
N GLY A 222 18.96 8.01 -6.74
CA GLY A 222 17.84 8.89 -6.41
C GLY A 222 16.57 8.57 -7.20
N THR A 223 16.70 8.29 -8.49
CA THR A 223 15.54 7.94 -9.33
C THR A 223 14.99 6.55 -8.97
N ILE A 224 15.87 5.59 -8.69
CA ILE A 224 15.50 4.25 -8.24
C ILE A 224 14.82 4.32 -6.86
N ALA A 225 15.28 5.16 -5.92
CA ALA A 225 14.68 5.26 -4.59
C ALA A 225 13.17 5.56 -4.62
N ILE A 226 12.68 6.30 -5.61
CA ILE A 226 11.25 6.63 -5.77
C ILE A 226 10.43 5.45 -6.31
N ILE A 227 11.03 4.61 -7.14
CA ILE A 227 10.32 3.48 -7.76
C ILE A 227 10.11 2.32 -6.77
N LEU A 228 10.93 2.25 -5.70
CA LEU A 228 10.85 1.17 -4.73
C LEU A 228 9.53 1.19 -3.95
N PRO A 229 8.82 0.04 -3.84
CA PRO A 229 7.58 -0.08 -3.08
C PRO A 229 7.85 -0.19 -1.56
N SER A 230 8.48 0.83 -0.97
CA SER A 230 8.91 0.83 0.44
C SER A 230 7.72 0.78 1.41
N TYR A 231 6.70 1.61 1.20
CA TYR A 231 5.49 1.61 2.03
C TYR A 231 4.75 0.27 2.00
N THR A 232 4.56 -0.30 0.82
CA THR A 232 3.87 -1.59 0.64
C THR A 232 4.61 -2.72 1.37
N MET A 233 5.95 -2.69 1.34
CA MET A 233 6.79 -3.65 2.06
C MET A 233 6.67 -3.48 3.59
N LEU A 234 6.75 -2.25 4.10
CA LEU A 234 6.62 -1.94 5.53
C LEU A 234 5.28 -2.38 6.12
N VAL A 235 4.19 -2.15 5.38
CA VAL A 235 2.85 -2.57 5.82
C VAL A 235 2.72 -4.09 5.78
N ALA A 236 3.20 -4.75 4.72
CA ALA A 236 3.19 -6.21 4.63
C ALA A 236 3.91 -6.86 5.81
N THR A 237 5.08 -6.33 6.18
CA THR A 237 5.81 -6.78 7.38
C THR A 237 4.99 -6.54 8.65
N SER A 238 4.37 -5.37 8.80
CA SER A 238 3.53 -5.05 9.96
C SER A 238 2.31 -5.98 10.10
N GLU A 239 1.74 -6.46 9.00
CA GLU A 239 0.64 -7.44 9.00
C GLU A 239 1.09 -8.84 9.42
N VAL A 240 2.25 -9.28 8.93
CA VAL A 240 2.85 -10.56 9.32
C VAL A 240 3.14 -10.56 10.82
N LEU A 241 3.71 -9.46 11.34
CA LEU A 241 4.01 -9.30 12.77
C LEU A 241 2.74 -9.28 13.65
N ARG A 242 1.60 -8.84 13.11
CA ARG A 242 0.30 -8.81 13.81
C ARG A 242 -0.48 -10.12 13.74
N GLY A 243 0.14 -11.20 13.25
CA GLY A 243 -0.47 -12.53 13.18
C GLY A 243 -1.27 -12.81 11.91
N GLN A 244 -1.29 -11.89 10.93
CA GLN A 244 -1.97 -12.05 9.63
C GLN A 244 -1.04 -12.60 8.54
N HIS A 245 -0.29 -13.67 8.85
CA HIS A 245 0.76 -14.24 7.99
C HIS A 245 0.35 -14.50 6.54
N LYS A 246 -0.85 -15.05 6.31
CA LYS A 246 -1.30 -15.44 4.97
C LYS A 246 -1.49 -14.25 4.02
N LYS A 247 -1.89 -13.08 4.54
CA LYS A 247 -2.22 -11.89 3.75
C LYS A 247 -0.98 -11.04 3.51
N GLY A 248 -0.20 -10.80 4.57
CA GLY A 248 1.06 -10.07 4.48
C GLY A 248 2.12 -10.79 3.62
N ALA A 249 2.17 -12.13 3.63
CA ALA A 249 3.17 -12.88 2.86
C ALA A 249 3.05 -12.70 1.34
N VAL A 250 1.83 -12.71 0.77
CA VAL A 250 1.63 -12.52 -0.68
C VAL A 250 2.06 -11.11 -1.11
N ARG A 251 1.70 -10.10 -0.32
CA ARG A 251 2.09 -8.70 -0.57
C ARG A 251 3.60 -8.50 -0.46
N PHE A 252 4.24 -9.14 0.51
CA PHE A 252 5.69 -9.11 0.69
C PHE A 252 6.44 -9.80 -0.46
N ALA A 253 5.94 -10.94 -0.93
CA ALA A 253 6.51 -11.64 -2.09
C ALA A 253 6.44 -10.79 -3.37
N GLY A 254 5.32 -10.10 -3.60
CA GLY A 254 5.17 -9.17 -4.73
C GLY A 254 6.18 -8.02 -4.70
N ALA A 255 6.41 -7.40 -3.54
CA ALA A 255 7.41 -6.35 -3.37
C ALA A 255 8.85 -6.87 -3.60
N THR A 256 9.13 -8.10 -3.16
CA THR A 256 10.44 -8.73 -3.39
C THR A 256 10.68 -9.03 -4.88
N LEU A 257 9.69 -9.59 -5.57
CA LEU A 257 9.78 -9.84 -7.02
C LEU A 257 9.96 -8.53 -7.80
N TYR A 258 9.30 -7.46 -7.37
CA TYR A 258 9.49 -6.12 -7.92
C TYR A 258 10.95 -5.68 -7.83
N ALA A 259 11.57 -5.81 -6.65
CA ALA A 259 12.96 -5.42 -6.42
C ALA A 259 13.95 -6.29 -7.23
N ILE A 260 13.68 -7.59 -7.38
CA ILE A 260 14.50 -8.50 -8.21
C ILE A 260 14.45 -8.09 -9.68
N MET A 261 13.25 -7.87 -10.23
CA MET A 261 13.07 -7.42 -11.62
C MET A 261 13.73 -6.06 -11.86
N LEU A 262 13.61 -5.14 -10.91
CA LEU A 262 14.23 -3.83 -10.98
C LEU A 262 15.77 -3.91 -10.96
N SER A 263 16.34 -4.71 -10.06
CA SER A 263 17.80 -4.91 -9.96
C SER A 263 18.35 -5.58 -11.23
N PHE A 264 17.63 -6.55 -11.78
CA PHE A 264 17.97 -7.17 -13.05
C PHE A 264 17.92 -6.17 -14.20
N GLY A 265 16.88 -5.32 -14.26
CA GLY A 265 16.76 -4.24 -15.24
C GLY A 265 17.93 -3.25 -15.18
N MET A 266 18.38 -2.86 -13.99
CA MET A 266 19.56 -2.00 -13.80
C MET A 266 20.84 -2.67 -14.33
N GLY A 267 21.02 -3.96 -14.07
CA GLY A 267 22.14 -4.75 -14.61
C GLY A 267 22.14 -4.77 -16.14
N CYS A 268 20.99 -5.08 -16.74
CA CYS A 268 20.82 -5.05 -18.19
C CYS A 268 21.02 -3.64 -18.78
N GLY A 269 20.62 -2.59 -18.08
CA GLY A 269 20.77 -1.19 -18.54
C GLY A 269 22.24 -0.80 -18.68
N LYS A 270 23.07 -1.19 -17.70
CA LYS A 270 24.53 -0.99 -17.78
C LYS A 270 25.14 -1.71 -18.98
N LEU A 271 24.74 -2.96 -19.22
CA LEU A 271 25.23 -3.74 -20.36
C LEU A 271 24.77 -3.14 -21.69
N LEU A 272 23.51 -2.74 -21.79
CA LEU A 272 22.95 -2.12 -22.99
C LEU A 272 23.69 -0.82 -23.32
N TYR A 273 23.93 0.02 -22.33
CA TYR A 273 24.72 1.25 -22.50
C TYR A 273 26.15 0.94 -22.97
N GLY A 274 26.82 -0.03 -22.35
CA GLY A 274 28.18 -0.45 -22.73
C GLY A 274 28.27 -0.99 -24.16
N MET A 275 27.23 -1.66 -24.65
CA MET A 275 27.14 -2.12 -26.04
C MET A 275 26.98 -0.96 -27.02
N PHE A 276 26.16 0.04 -26.69
CA PHE A 276 25.94 1.20 -27.56
C PHE A 276 27.11 2.18 -27.60
N ALA A 277 27.77 2.42 -26.46
CA ALA A 277 28.77 3.46 -26.32
C ALA A 277 30.21 3.03 -26.67
N TRP A 278 30.47 1.76 -27.01
CA TRP A 278 31.83 1.17 -27.12
C TRP A 278 32.77 1.60 -25.97
N SER A 279 32.20 1.92 -24.82
CA SER A 279 32.91 2.51 -23.69
C SER A 279 32.48 1.77 -22.44
N GLN A 280 33.46 1.40 -21.63
CA GLN A 280 33.20 0.86 -20.30
C GLN A 280 32.37 1.88 -19.52
N PRO A 281 31.38 1.44 -18.72
CA PRO A 281 30.68 2.35 -17.83
C PRO A 281 31.73 3.07 -16.97
N PRO A 282 31.56 4.38 -16.72
CA PRO A 282 32.49 5.12 -15.87
C PRO A 282 32.64 4.38 -14.53
N GLN A 283 33.88 4.31 -14.04
CA GLN A 283 34.20 3.76 -12.72
C GLN A 283 33.25 4.37 -11.67
N PRO A 284 32.94 3.65 -10.58
CA PRO A 284 32.18 4.23 -9.48
C PRO A 284 33.03 5.31 -8.81
N LEU A 285 33.10 6.50 -9.40
CA LEU A 285 33.51 7.69 -8.68
C LEU A 285 32.40 7.96 -7.69
N GLY A 286 32.71 7.72 -6.41
CA GLY A 286 31.90 8.29 -5.34
C GLY A 286 31.89 9.79 -5.54
N CYS A 287 30.71 10.39 -5.54
CA CYS A 287 30.57 11.84 -5.68
C CYS A 287 31.01 12.61 -4.42
N PHE A 288 31.64 11.90 -3.48
CA PHE A 288 32.18 12.35 -2.21
C PHE A 288 33.63 12.90 -2.30
N ASP A 289 34.33 12.71 -3.42
CA ASP A 289 35.72 13.19 -3.59
C ASP A 289 35.78 14.59 -4.26
N GLY A 290 34.99 15.54 -3.76
CA GLY A 290 34.97 16.95 -4.21
C GLY A 290 35.19 17.92 -3.07
#